data_AF-A0A222SU13-F1
#
_entry.id   AF-A0A222SU13-F1
#
_cell.length_a   1.000
_cell.length_b   1.000
_cell.length_c   1.000
_cell.angle_alpha   90.00
_cell.angle_beta   90.00
_cell.angle_gamma   90.00
#
_symmetry.space_group_name_H-M   'P 1'
#
loop_
_entity.id
_entity.type
_entity.pdbx_description
1 polymer ?
#
loop_
_entity_poly.entity_id
_entity_poly.type
_entity_poly.pdbx_seq_one_letter_code
_entity_poly.pdbx_strand_id
1 'polypeptide(L)'
;MAIDVDGVRRVVARILDDKLEVWRDSAGRTDDELDEATGRLVPPVPDEELVWDGLGAVMPIGRPAITKPVSGSVAVEPPTTDYQAVLPADAPALRRDDVVRVAGSVRRGGPRDPHLVGRRFRFSDGAVGTYSVVRIVRVQVID
;
A
#
# COMPACT_ATOMS: atom_id res chain seq x y z
N MET A 1 3.12 33.59 0.85
CA MET A 1 4.21 32.93 1.59
C MET A 1 4.16 31.46 1.24
N ALA A 2 5.00 30.99 0.33
CA ALA A 2 5.06 29.58 -0.06
C ALA A 2 5.87 28.83 1.00
N ILE A 3 5.29 27.80 1.60
CA ILE A 3 6.01 26.91 2.51
C ILE A 3 7.02 26.12 1.66
N ASP A 4 8.31 26.23 1.97
CA ASP A 4 9.38 25.44 1.34
C ASP A 4 9.20 23.97 1.74
N VAL A 5 8.57 23.21 0.84
CA VAL A 5 8.30 21.78 0.98
C VAL A 5 9.41 20.91 0.39
N ASP A 6 10.45 21.49 -0.23
CA ASP A 6 11.51 20.71 -0.88
C ASP A 6 12.40 19.98 0.14
N GLY A 7 12.65 20.60 1.29
CA GLY A 7 13.36 19.97 2.41
C GLY A 7 12.62 18.73 2.94
N VAL A 8 11.31 18.84 3.13
CA VAL A 8 10.44 17.73 3.56
C VAL A 8 10.39 16.64 2.50
N ARG A 9 10.26 17.03 1.21
CA ARG A 9 10.25 16.11 0.07
C ARG A 9 11.54 15.29 -0.01
N ARG A 10 12.71 15.88 0.25
CA ARG A 10 14.00 15.16 0.26
C ARG A 10 14.13 14.15 1.39
N VAL A 11 13.65 14.49 2.60
CA VAL A 11 13.67 13.58 3.75
C VAL A 11 12.73 12.40 3.51
N VAL A 12 11.55 12.67 2.97
CA VAL A 12 10.56 11.64 2.63
C VAL A 12 11.05 10.75 1.50
N ALA A 13 11.63 11.31 0.43
CA ALA A 13 12.22 10.53 -0.66
C ALA A 13 13.35 9.60 -0.20
N ARG A 14 14.08 9.96 0.86
CA ARG A 14 15.09 9.09 1.48
C ARG A 14 14.51 7.91 2.26
N ILE A 15 13.22 7.96 2.60
CA ILE A 15 12.53 6.86 3.28
C ILE A 15 11.97 5.87 2.24
N LEU A 16 11.67 6.33 1.01
CA LEU A 16 11.14 5.49 -0.08
C LEU A 16 12.26 4.68 -0.74
N ASP A 17 12.77 3.68 -0.02
CA ASP A 17 13.91 2.87 -0.43
C ASP A 17 13.55 1.40 -0.72
N ASP A 18 12.29 1.01 -0.61
CA ASP A 18 11.78 -0.30 -1.00
C ASP A 18 11.12 -0.23 -2.38
N LYS A 19 11.36 -1.25 -3.21
CA LYS A 19 10.63 -1.43 -4.48
C LYS A 19 9.31 -2.13 -4.17
N LEU A 20 8.20 -1.44 -4.36
CA LEU A 20 6.87 -1.90 -4.05
C LEU A 20 6.04 -2.06 -5.32
N GLU A 21 5.25 -3.12 -5.35
CA GLU A 21 4.24 -3.37 -6.37
C GLU A 21 2.87 -3.40 -5.72
N VAL A 22 1.87 -2.81 -6.37
CA VAL A 22 0.47 -2.91 -5.96
C VAL A 22 -0.25 -3.74 -6.99
N TRP A 23 -0.86 -4.82 -6.53
CA TRP A 23 -1.64 -5.75 -7.32
C TRP A 23 -3.11 -5.60 -6.95
N ARG A 24 -3.96 -5.56 -7.97
CA ARG A 24 -5.41 -5.54 -7.84
C ARG A 24 -5.96 -6.92 -8.11
N ASP A 25 -6.99 -7.23 -7.34
CA ASP A 25 -7.72 -8.49 -7.39
C ASP A 25 -6.84 -9.74 -7.28
N SER A 26 -5.83 -9.69 -6.41
CA SER A 26 -4.98 -10.85 -6.11
C SER A 26 -5.73 -12.06 -5.54
N ALA A 27 -7.02 -11.91 -5.20
CA ALA A 27 -7.88 -12.99 -4.76
C ALA A 27 -8.84 -13.50 -5.85
N GLY A 28 -8.91 -12.83 -7.01
CA GLY A 28 -9.68 -13.21 -8.20
C GLY A 28 -11.19 -13.27 -7.98
N ARG A 29 -11.76 -12.26 -7.31
CA ARG A 29 -13.18 -12.26 -6.89
C ARG A 29 -13.84 -10.90 -6.93
N THR A 30 -13.11 -9.84 -7.23
CA THR A 30 -13.54 -8.46 -7.00
C THR A 30 -14.14 -7.83 -8.26
N ASP A 31 -13.74 -8.33 -9.43
CA ASP A 31 -14.23 -7.87 -10.74
C ASP A 31 -14.92 -8.96 -11.58
N ASP A 32 -15.19 -10.14 -11.01
CA ASP A 32 -15.94 -11.20 -11.69
C ASP A 32 -17.29 -10.70 -12.21
N GLU A 33 -17.55 -10.97 -13.49
CA GLU A 33 -18.82 -10.64 -14.14
C GLU A 33 -19.77 -11.85 -14.11
N LEU A 34 -21.07 -11.59 -13.88
CA LEU A 34 -22.07 -12.64 -13.95
C LEU A 34 -22.34 -13.02 -15.41
N ASP A 35 -22.03 -14.26 -15.78
CA ASP A 35 -22.50 -14.85 -17.03
C ASP A 35 -23.98 -15.23 -16.85
N GLU A 36 -24.88 -14.43 -17.44
CA GLU A 36 -26.33 -14.64 -17.35
C GLU A 36 -26.80 -15.98 -17.96
N ALA A 37 -26.04 -16.58 -18.87
CA ALA A 37 -26.40 -17.85 -19.49
C ALA A 37 -26.08 -19.05 -18.61
N THR A 38 -25.00 -18.98 -17.82
CA THR A 38 -24.56 -20.07 -16.94
C THR A 38 -24.86 -19.83 -15.46
N GLY A 39 -25.21 -18.61 -15.08
CA GLY A 39 -25.44 -18.18 -13.70
C GLY A 39 -24.17 -18.20 -12.84
N ARG A 40 -22.99 -18.21 -13.47
CA ARG A 40 -21.69 -18.25 -12.79
C ARG A 40 -20.99 -16.91 -12.89
N LEU A 41 -20.25 -16.57 -11.84
CA LEU A 41 -19.28 -15.49 -11.88
C LEU A 41 -18.06 -15.95 -12.68
N VAL A 42 -17.67 -15.14 -13.67
CA VAL A 42 -16.54 -15.40 -14.57
C VAL A 42 -15.49 -14.32 -14.34
N PRO A 43 -14.28 -14.68 -13.88
CA PRO A 43 -13.20 -13.72 -13.71
C PRO A 43 -12.69 -13.25 -15.08
N PRO A 44 -12.30 -11.98 -15.22
CA PRO A 44 -11.57 -11.50 -16.39
C PRO A 44 -10.19 -12.18 -16.49
N VAL A 45 -9.59 -12.18 -17.68
CA VAL A 45 -8.25 -12.75 -17.91
C VAL A 45 -7.34 -11.66 -18.48
N PRO A 46 -6.23 -11.27 -17.79
CA PRO A 46 -5.76 -11.78 -16.51
C PRO A 46 -6.60 -11.28 -15.32
N ASP A 47 -6.79 -12.17 -14.35
CA ASP A 47 -7.61 -11.98 -13.13
C ASP A 47 -6.90 -11.09 -12.08
N GLU A 48 -5.56 -11.05 -12.12
CA GLU A 48 -4.75 -10.17 -11.28
C GLU A 48 -4.03 -9.12 -12.13
N GLU A 49 -4.11 -7.85 -11.72
CA GLU A 49 -3.52 -6.72 -12.44
C GLU A 49 -2.45 -5.99 -11.60
N LEU A 50 -1.25 -5.78 -12.15
CA LEU A 50 -0.25 -4.88 -11.57
C LEU A 50 -0.65 -3.42 -11.84
N VAL A 51 -1.20 -2.75 -10.83
CA VAL A 51 -1.70 -1.37 -10.97
C VAL A 51 -0.64 -0.31 -10.66
N TRP A 52 0.46 -0.68 -10.00
CA TRP A 52 1.57 0.23 -9.73
C TRP A 52 2.87 -0.51 -9.41
N ASP A 53 3.99 -0.02 -9.94
CA ASP A 53 5.36 -0.39 -9.55
C ASP A 53 6.14 0.90 -9.28
N GLY A 54 6.70 1.03 -8.08
CA GLY A 54 7.49 2.19 -7.72
C GLY A 54 8.20 2.09 -6.38
N LEU A 55 8.83 3.21 -5.99
CA LEU A 55 9.52 3.30 -4.71
C LEU A 55 8.54 3.67 -3.61
N GLY A 56 8.54 2.86 -2.56
CA GLY A 56 7.81 3.09 -1.33
C GLY A 56 8.62 2.65 -0.13
N ALA A 57 7.96 2.41 0.99
CA ALA A 57 8.58 1.84 2.18
C ALA A 57 7.57 1.01 2.96
N VAL A 58 7.99 -0.13 3.50
CA VAL A 58 7.18 -0.90 4.47
C VAL A 58 7.90 -0.89 5.81
N MET A 59 7.17 -0.60 6.89
CA MET A 59 7.75 -0.49 8.23
C MET A 59 6.74 -0.88 9.31
N PRO A 60 7.21 -1.30 10.51
CA PRO A 60 6.33 -1.57 11.63
C PRO A 60 5.47 -0.35 12.00
N ILE A 61 4.26 -0.59 12.51
CA ILE A 61 3.41 0.49 13.03
C ILE A 61 4.15 1.24 14.15
N GLY A 62 4.17 2.56 14.05
CA GLY A 62 4.67 3.44 15.10
C GLY A 62 5.38 4.69 14.59
N ARG A 63 6.09 4.61 13.46
CA ARG A 63 6.77 5.77 12.84
C ARG A 63 6.92 5.59 11.32
N PRO A 64 6.60 6.61 10.49
CA PRO A 64 5.98 7.88 10.85
C PRO A 64 4.53 7.66 11.33
N ALA A 65 4.15 8.33 12.41
CA ALA A 65 2.86 8.11 13.05
C ALA A 65 1.72 8.66 12.20
N ILE A 66 0.68 7.85 11.99
CA ILE A 66 -0.60 8.29 11.43
C ILE A 66 -1.23 9.23 12.48
N THR A 67 -1.40 10.51 12.15
CA THR A 67 -2.35 11.36 12.89
C THR A 67 -3.72 10.73 12.75
N LYS A 68 -4.41 10.51 13.88
CA LYS A 68 -5.74 9.84 13.95
C LYS A 68 -6.62 10.24 12.76
N PRO A 69 -7.29 9.29 12.08
CA PRO A 69 -8.19 9.61 10.99
C PRO A 69 -9.23 10.63 11.47
N VAL A 70 -9.53 11.60 10.61
CA VAL A 70 -10.61 12.57 10.83
C VAL A 70 -11.88 11.79 11.19
N SER A 71 -12.53 12.16 12.28
CA SER A 71 -13.69 11.47 12.86
C SER A 71 -14.72 11.09 11.78
N GLY A 72 -14.86 9.78 11.52
CA GLY A 72 -15.79 9.25 10.52
C GLY A 72 -15.42 7.88 9.93
N SER A 73 -14.15 7.44 10.01
CA SER A 73 -13.79 6.07 9.59
C SER A 73 -14.22 5.06 10.66
N VAL A 74 -15.25 4.26 10.36
CA VAL A 74 -15.82 3.21 11.23
C VAL A 74 -15.20 1.83 10.92
N ALA A 75 -14.01 1.79 10.30
CA ALA A 75 -13.34 0.52 10.05
C ALA A 75 -12.81 -0.04 11.38
N VAL A 76 -13.46 -1.09 11.90
CA VAL A 76 -12.99 -1.87 13.05
C VAL A 76 -11.61 -2.41 12.71
N GLU A 77 -10.61 -1.97 13.46
CA GLU A 77 -9.20 -2.34 13.27
C GLU A 77 -9.02 -3.86 13.44
N PRO A 78 -8.47 -4.58 12.44
CA PRO A 78 -8.07 -5.96 12.63
C PRO A 78 -6.87 -6.04 13.59
N PRO A 79 -6.86 -6.97 14.57
CA PRO A 79 -5.82 -7.08 15.60
C PRO A 79 -4.43 -7.52 15.08
N THR A 80 -4.24 -7.66 13.77
CA THR A 80 -3.04 -8.19 13.09
C THR A 80 -2.31 -7.16 12.21
N THR A 81 -2.60 -5.87 12.39
CA THR A 81 -2.00 -4.82 11.56
C THR A 81 -0.63 -4.42 12.14
N ASP A 82 0.41 -5.22 11.92
CA ASP A 82 1.75 -4.94 12.47
C ASP A 82 2.59 -3.98 11.62
N TYR A 83 2.16 -3.72 10.37
CA TYR A 83 2.93 -2.95 9.38
C TYR A 83 2.11 -1.81 8.76
N GLN A 84 2.82 -0.78 8.32
CA GLN A 84 2.34 0.29 7.49
C GLN A 84 3.24 0.47 6.28
N ALA A 85 2.66 0.78 5.13
CA ALA A 85 3.39 1.17 3.93
C ALA A 85 3.28 2.67 3.69
N VAL A 86 4.34 3.27 3.17
CA VAL A 86 4.42 4.66 2.74
C VAL A 86 4.60 4.66 1.23
N LEU A 87 3.66 5.27 0.53
CA LEU A 87 3.64 5.40 -0.92
C LEU A 87 3.75 6.87 -1.31
N PRO A 88 4.36 7.21 -2.46
CA PRO A 88 4.25 8.53 -3.05
C PRO A 88 2.79 9.00 -3.18
N ALA A 89 2.54 10.31 -3.07
CA ALA A 89 1.18 10.85 -3.21
C ALA A 89 0.58 10.66 -4.63
N ASP A 90 1.44 10.56 -5.64
CA ASP A 90 1.11 10.25 -7.03
C ASP A 90 0.92 8.74 -7.28
N ALA A 91 1.19 7.87 -6.30
CA ALA A 91 0.76 6.48 -6.37
C ALA A 91 -0.78 6.39 -6.39
N PRO A 92 -1.35 5.41 -7.11
CA PRO A 92 -2.80 5.27 -7.23
C PRO A 92 -3.47 5.08 -5.87
N ALA A 93 -4.74 5.49 -5.80
CA ALA A 93 -5.54 5.20 -4.62
C ALA A 93 -5.75 3.68 -4.49
N LEU A 94 -5.33 3.14 -3.34
CA LEU A 94 -5.53 1.73 -3.02
C LEU A 94 -7.00 1.46 -2.72
N ARG A 95 -7.50 0.35 -3.26
CA ARG A 95 -8.81 -0.22 -2.95
C ARG A 95 -8.66 -1.24 -1.83
N ARG A 96 -9.76 -1.45 -1.09
CA ARG A 96 -9.86 -2.57 -0.15
C ARG A 96 -9.50 -3.86 -0.90
N ASP A 97 -8.69 -4.70 -0.27
CA ASP A 97 -8.17 -5.96 -0.82
C ASP A 97 -7.05 -5.85 -1.87
N ASP A 98 -6.63 -4.65 -2.31
CA ASP A 98 -5.39 -4.50 -3.09
C ASP A 98 -4.20 -5.07 -2.27
N VAL A 99 -3.26 -5.73 -2.95
CA VAL A 99 -2.09 -6.37 -2.33
C VAL A 99 -0.82 -5.60 -2.66
N VAL A 100 -0.11 -5.18 -1.62
CA VAL A 100 1.22 -4.59 -1.72
C VAL A 100 2.26 -5.70 -1.62
N ARG A 101 3.13 -5.84 -2.62
CA ARG A 101 4.28 -6.75 -2.62
C ARG A 101 5.58 -5.97 -2.53
N VAL A 102 6.48 -6.41 -1.66
CA VAL A 102 7.85 -5.85 -1.62
C VAL A 102 8.72 -6.62 -2.61
N ALA A 103 8.94 -6.04 -3.79
CA ALA A 103 9.73 -6.67 -4.85
C ALA A 103 11.25 -6.60 -4.59
N GLY A 104 11.70 -5.67 -3.75
CA GLY A 104 13.13 -5.53 -3.41
C GLY A 104 13.40 -4.24 -2.65
N SER A 105 14.68 -3.84 -2.61
CA SER A 105 15.10 -2.57 -2.01
C SER A 105 16.27 -1.97 -2.78
N VAL A 106 16.26 -0.64 -2.91
CA VAL A 106 17.34 0.15 -3.53
C VAL A 106 18.29 0.73 -2.47
N ARG A 107 18.05 0.45 -1.19
CA ARG A 107 18.88 0.92 -0.07
C ARG A 107 20.27 0.28 -0.10
N ARG A 108 21.32 1.12 0.01
CA ARG A 108 22.68 0.62 0.25
C ARG A 108 22.75 -0.09 1.61
N GLY A 109 23.11 -1.37 1.59
CA GLY A 109 23.10 -2.24 2.78
C GLY A 109 21.89 -3.18 2.88
N GLY A 110 20.99 -3.15 1.89
CA GLY A 110 19.80 -4.01 1.86
C GLY A 110 18.55 -3.35 2.48
N PRO A 111 17.39 -4.00 2.37
CA PRO A 111 16.11 -3.51 2.92
C PRO A 111 16.20 -3.22 4.42
N ARG A 112 15.33 -2.35 4.93
CA ARG A 112 15.22 -2.04 6.37
C ARG A 112 14.94 -3.29 7.20
N ASP A 113 14.17 -4.20 6.62
CA ASP A 113 13.94 -5.53 7.14
C ASP A 113 14.07 -6.53 5.96
N PRO A 114 15.15 -7.36 5.95
CA PRO A 114 15.36 -8.39 4.93
C PRO A 114 14.23 -9.40 4.79
N HIS A 115 13.44 -9.62 5.84
CA HIS A 115 12.32 -10.55 5.80
C HIS A 115 11.11 -10.02 5.04
N LEU A 116 11.12 -8.73 4.64
CA LEU A 116 10.03 -8.13 3.88
C LEU A 116 10.11 -8.44 2.39
N VAL A 117 11.30 -8.66 1.81
CA VAL A 117 11.43 -8.90 0.36
C VAL A 117 10.71 -10.19 -0.03
N GLY A 118 9.82 -10.08 -1.01
CA GLY A 118 8.93 -11.15 -1.46
C GLY A 118 7.62 -11.24 -0.68
N ARG A 119 7.48 -10.57 0.47
CA ARG A 119 6.23 -10.58 1.24
C ARG A 119 5.13 -9.80 0.56
N ARG A 120 3.90 -10.27 0.80
CA ARG A 120 2.66 -9.68 0.32
C ARG A 120 1.86 -9.19 1.53
N PHE A 121 1.24 -8.04 1.36
CA PHE A 121 0.43 -7.42 2.40
C PHE A 121 -0.89 -6.95 1.81
N ARG A 122 -2.00 -7.31 2.45
CA ARG A 122 -3.33 -6.83 2.07
C ARG A 122 -3.54 -5.44 2.62
N PHE A 123 -3.99 -4.50 1.78
CA PHE A 123 -4.39 -3.17 2.21
C PHE A 123 -5.65 -3.23 3.10
N SER A 124 -5.60 -2.59 4.26
CA SER A 124 -6.72 -2.57 5.23
C SER A 124 -7.39 -1.20 5.32
N ASP A 125 -6.62 -0.13 5.56
CA ASP A 125 -7.08 1.26 5.61
C ASP A 125 -5.91 2.21 5.32
N GLY A 126 -6.17 3.48 5.00
CA GLY A 126 -5.12 4.45 4.69
C GLY A 126 -5.49 5.89 5.01
N ALA A 127 -4.47 6.70 5.31
CA ALA A 127 -4.61 8.14 5.52
C ALA A 127 -3.66 8.90 4.59
N VAL A 128 -4.17 9.98 3.98
CA VAL A 128 -3.36 10.93 3.21
C VAL A 128 -2.97 12.06 4.16
N GLY A 129 -1.71 12.11 4.58
CA GLY A 129 -1.21 13.17 5.46
C GLY A 129 -0.87 14.42 4.66
N THR A 130 -1.59 15.52 4.87
CA THR A 130 -1.48 16.76 4.06
C THR A 130 -0.16 17.53 4.21
N TYR A 131 0.68 17.18 5.20
CA TYR A 131 2.00 17.81 5.42
C TYR A 131 3.19 17.00 4.90
N SER A 132 2.94 15.85 4.29
CA SER A 132 3.99 14.98 3.73
C SER A 132 3.56 14.59 2.32
N VAL A 133 4.47 14.65 1.35
CA VAL A 133 4.20 14.38 -0.08
C VAL A 133 3.94 12.87 -0.34
N VAL A 134 3.37 12.16 0.62
CA VAL A 134 3.21 10.70 0.70
C VAL A 134 1.87 10.30 1.27
N ARG A 135 1.36 9.18 0.76
CA ARG A 135 0.21 8.42 1.25
C ARG A 135 0.71 7.36 2.23
N ILE A 136 0.14 7.28 3.43
CA ILE A 136 0.48 6.24 4.41
C ILE A 136 -0.70 5.27 4.50
N VAL A 137 -0.43 3.99 4.28
CA VAL A 137 -1.43 2.93 4.26
C VAL A 137 -1.09 1.86 5.29
N ARG A 138 -2.10 1.25 5.90
CA ARG A 138 -1.96 0.13 6.82
C ARG A 138 -2.13 -1.17 6.04
N VAL A 139 -1.28 -2.15 6.33
CA VAL A 139 -1.23 -3.40 5.57
C VAL A 139 -1.08 -4.61 6.49
N GLN A 140 -1.73 -5.73 6.14
CA GLN A 140 -1.71 -6.98 6.90
C GLN A 140 -0.95 -8.07 6.15
N VAL A 141 -0.05 -8.80 6.83
CA VAL A 141 0.67 -9.94 6.25
C VAL A 141 -0.32 -11.04 5.84
N ILE A 142 -0.11 -11.62 4.67
CA ILE A 142 -0.78 -12.85 4.20
C ILE A 142 0.29 -13.93 3.98
N ASP A 143 0.00 -15.16 4.42
CA ASP A 143 0.86 -16.34 4.23
C ASP A 143 0.82 -16.85 2.78
#